data_AF-Q05UR9-F1
#
_entry.id   AF-Q05UR9-F1
#
_cell.length_a   1.000
_cell.length_b   1.000
_cell.length_c   1.000
_cell.angle_alpha   90.00
_cell.angle_beta   90.00
_cell.angle_gamma   90.00
#
_symmetry.space_group_name_H-M   'P 1'
#
loop_
_entity.id
_entity.type
_entity.pdbx_description
1 polymer ?
#
loop_
_entity_poly.entity_id
_entity_poly.type
_entity_poly.pdbx_seq_one_letter_code
_entity_poly.pdbx_strand_id
1 'polypeptide(L)' 'MTSSSLSVLSSDTPIVARRPVMRLRLPQSVGALMTAALVTGAFVLAPEQPQQQASICERHHSADVCRVW' A
#
# COMPACT_ATOMS: atom_id res chain seq x y z
N MET A 1 -23.93 15.63 34.54
CA MET A 1 -22.51 15.33 34.81
C MET A 1 -22.33 13.83 34.79
N THR A 2 -22.07 13.23 33.64
CA THR A 2 -21.67 11.81 33.53
C THR A 2 -20.77 11.69 32.32
N SER A 3 -19.48 11.70 32.61
CA SER A 3 -18.38 11.53 31.68
C SER A 3 -18.37 10.07 31.21
N SER A 4 -18.57 9.84 29.91
CA SER A 4 -18.47 8.49 29.35
C SER A 4 -17.08 8.30 28.76
N SER A 5 -16.34 7.48 29.50
CA SER A 5 -14.93 7.18 29.38
C SER A 5 -14.51 6.74 27.98
N LEU A 6 -13.47 7.40 27.48
CA LEU A 6 -12.68 6.99 26.31
C LEU A 6 -12.10 5.60 26.56
N SER A 7 -12.62 4.59 25.89
CA SER A 7 -11.99 3.27 25.82
C SER A 7 -10.90 3.32 24.75
N VAL A 8 -9.75 3.90 25.09
CA VAL A 8 -8.51 3.78 24.32
C VAL A 8 -7.79 2.51 24.79
N LEU A 9 -8.32 1.35 24.39
CA LEU A 9 -7.68 0.03 24.39
C LEU A 9 -8.13 -0.59 23.07
N SER A 10 -7.30 -0.92 22.09
CA SER A 10 -6.00 -1.56 22.19
C SER A 10 -5.10 -1.04 21.08
N SER A 11 -3.93 -0.52 21.45
CA SER A 11 -2.76 -0.66 20.59
C SER A 11 -2.40 -2.15 20.58
N ASP A 12 -3.00 -2.89 19.66
CA ASP A 12 -2.48 -4.18 19.24
C ASP A 12 -1.15 -3.87 18.53
N THR A 13 -0.07 -3.80 19.31
CA THR A 13 1.27 -3.78 18.72
C THR A 13 1.42 -5.11 18.01
N PRO A 14 1.50 -5.16 16.68
CA PRO A 14 1.76 -6.42 16.03
C PRO A 14 3.11 -6.90 16.56
N ILE A 15 3.09 -8.05 17.24
CA ILE A 15 4.30 -8.81 17.50
C ILE A 15 4.91 -9.05 16.13
N VAL A 16 5.91 -8.25 15.77
CA VAL A 16 6.72 -8.44 14.57
C VAL A 16 7.49 -9.73 14.83
N ALA A 17 6.85 -10.85 14.53
CA ALA A 17 7.50 -12.14 14.38
C ALA A 17 8.57 -11.93 13.31
N ARG A 18 9.83 -11.77 13.77
CA ARG A 18 10.99 -11.67 12.88
C ARG A 18 11.07 -12.98 12.11
N ARG A 19 10.48 -12.99 10.91
CA ARG A 19 10.62 -14.09 9.97
C ARG A 19 12.11 -14.26 9.71
N PRO A 20 12.67 -15.47 9.78
CA PRO A 20 14.05 -15.68 9.38
C PRO A 20 14.17 -15.24 7.93
N VAL A 21 14.95 -14.18 7.69
CA VAL A 21 15.23 -13.71 6.34
C VAL A 21 16.18 -14.73 5.72
N MET A 22 15.61 -15.69 4.99
CA MET A 22 16.38 -16.60 4.17
C MET A 22 17.06 -15.77 3.08
N ARG A 23 18.35 -15.45 3.28
CA ARG A 23 19.13 -14.70 2.30
C ARG A 23 19.50 -15.63 1.16
N LEU A 24 18.65 -15.66 0.14
CA LEU A 24 18.96 -16.33 -1.11
C LEU A 24 20.11 -15.57 -1.78
N ARG A 25 21.28 -16.21 -1.90
CA ARG A 25 22.43 -15.64 -2.62
C ARG A 25 22.18 -15.78 -4.12
N LEU A 26 21.44 -14.82 -4.69
CA LEU A 26 21.30 -14.70 -6.13
C LEU A 26 22.58 -14.11 -6.75
N PRO A 27 22.97 -14.54 -7.96
CA PRO A 27 23.95 -13.81 -8.75
C PRO A 27 23.46 -12.36 -8.93
N GLN A 28 24.37 -11.39 -8.85
CA GLN A 28 24.03 -9.97 -8.96
C GLN A 28 23.28 -9.65 -10.27
N SER A 29 23.61 -10.34 -11.36
CA SER A 29 22.92 -10.23 -12.65
C SER A 29 21.45 -10.65 -12.58
N VAL A 30 21.13 -11.73 -11.86
CA VAL A 30 19.75 -12.21 -11.70
C VAL A 30 18.95 -11.25 -10.82
N GLY A 31 19.56 -10.74 -9.75
CA GLY A 31 18.94 -9.71 -8.90
C GLY A 31 18.65 -8.42 -9.67
N ALA A 32 19.58 -7.97 -10.50
CA ALA A 32 19.40 -6.79 -11.35
C ALA A 32 18.27 -7.00 -12.38
N LEU A 33 18.22 -8.16 -13.04
CA LEU A 33 17.16 -8.51 -13.99
C LEU A 33 15.78 -8.55 -13.33
N MET A 34 15.67 -9.17 -12.15
CA MET A 34 14.40 -9.19 -11.40
C MET A 34 13.97 -7.79 -10.97
N THR A 35 14.91 -6.98 -10.49
CA THR A 35 14.61 -5.58 -10.13
C THR A 35 14.13 -4.78 -11.34
N ALA A 36 14.81 -4.93 -12.48
CA ALA A 36 14.41 -4.27 -13.72
C ALA A 36 13.02 -4.72 -14.20
N ALA A 37 12.73 -6.03 -14.13
CA ALA A 37 11.43 -6.59 -14.47
C ALA A 37 10.32 -6.05 -13.56
N LEU A 38 10.57 -5.97 -12.24
CA LEU A 38 9.63 -5.43 -11.26
C LEU A 38 9.37 -3.94 -11.48
N VAL A 39 10.41 -3.15 -11.73
CA VAL A 39 10.28 -1.70 -12.00
C VAL A 39 9.51 -1.47 -13.30
N THR A 40 9.83 -2.24 -14.35
CA THR A 40 9.12 -2.14 -15.63
C THR A 40 7.66 -2.57 -15.47
N GLY A 41 7.42 -3.67 -14.77
CA GLY A 41 6.08 -4.13 -14.42
C GLY A 41 5.30 -3.09 -13.63
N ALA A 42 5.92 -2.46 -12.63
CA ALA A 42 5.30 -1.38 -11.87
C ALA A 42 4.97 -0.18 -12.75
N PHE A 43 5.80 0.17 -13.73
CA PHE A 43 5.51 1.28 -14.64
C PHE A 43 4.39 0.97 -15.63
N VAL A 44 4.30 -0.28 -16.09
CA VAL A 44 3.25 -0.75 -17.03
C VAL A 44 1.92 -1.02 -16.32
N LEU A 45 1.96 -1.56 -15.10
CA LEU A 45 0.78 -1.90 -14.31
C LEU A 45 0.38 -0.82 -13.30
N ALA A 46 1.18 0.24 -13.13
CA ALA A 46 0.79 1.38 -12.28
C ALA A 46 -0.57 1.89 -12.75
N PRO A 47 -1.47 2.22 -11.81
CA PRO A 47 -2.81 2.69 -12.14
C PRO A 47 -2.75 3.85 -13.14
N GLU A 48 -3.61 3.77 -14.16
CA GLU A 48 -3.89 4.88 -15.07
C GLU A 48 -4.19 6.14 -14.27
N GLN A 49 -3.74 7.28 -14.79
CA GLN A 49 -3.54 8.54 -14.10
C GLN A 49 -4.62 8.84 -13.05
N PRO A 50 -4.26 9.34 -11.85
CA PRO A 50 -5.21 9.56 -10.76
C PRO A 50 -6.43 10.39 -11.17
N GLN A 51 -6.28 11.28 -12.17
CA GLN A 51 -7.35 12.04 -12.80
C GLN A 51 -8.42 11.16 -13.47
N GLN A 52 -8.05 10.08 -14.17
CA GLN A 52 -9.02 9.16 -14.76
C GLN A 52 -9.81 8.42 -13.68
N GLN A 53 -9.16 8.01 -12.59
CA GLN A 53 -9.84 7.34 -11.49
C GLN A 53 -10.77 8.28 -10.72
N ALA A 54 -10.38 9.54 -10.55
CA ALA A 54 -11.24 10.57 -9.95
C ALA A 54 -12.56 10.75 -10.75
N SER A 55 -12.48 10.75 -12.09
CA SER A 55 -13.68 10.90 -12.93
C SER A 55 -14.67 9.71 -12.84
N ILE A 56 -14.18 8.51 -12.53
CA ILE A 56 -15.01 7.32 -12.30
C ILE A 56 -15.63 7.38 -10.90
N CYS A 57 -14.83 7.77 -9.90
CA CYS A 57 -15.27 7.90 -8.52
C CYS A 57 -16.34 9.01 -8.35
N GLU A 58 -16.16 10.16 -9.00
CA GLU A 58 -17.12 11.28 -8.98
C GLU A 58 -18.49 10.91 -9.57
N ARG A 59 -18.55 9.89 -10.43
CA ARG A 59 -19.81 9.42 -11.02
C ARG A 59 -20.71 8.72 -9.99
N HIS A 60 -20.15 8.21 -8.89
CA HIS A 60 -20.86 7.43 -7.89
C HIS A 60 -20.77 8.00 -6.47
N HIS A 61 -19.80 8.88 -6.20
CA HIS A 61 -19.52 9.45 -4.89
C HIS A 61 -19.19 10.94 -5.00
N SER A 62 -19.36 11.69 -3.91
CA SER A 62 -18.95 13.10 -3.84
C SER A 62 -17.43 13.25 -3.98
N ALA A 63 -16.99 14.33 -4.64
CA ALA A 63 -15.58 14.59 -4.94
C ALA A 63 -14.66 14.59 -3.70
N ASP A 64 -15.22 14.87 -2.52
CA ASP A 64 -14.51 14.88 -1.23
C ASP A 64 -14.04 13.47 -0.82
N VAL A 65 -14.77 12.42 -1.23
CA VAL A 65 -14.44 11.01 -0.95
C VAL A 65 -13.38 10.48 -1.92
N CYS A 66 -13.35 11.01 -3.15
CA CYS A 66 -12.43 10.57 -4.20
C CYS A 66 -10.99 11.07 -4.02
N ARG A 67 -10.75 11.99 -3.07
CA ARG A 67 -9.44 12.59 -2.76
C ARG A 67 -8.51 11.71 -1.90
N VAL A 68 -9.00 10.60 -1.35
CA VAL A 68 -8.31 9.81 -0.30
C VAL A 68 -7.68 8.50 -0.84
N TRP A 69 -7.18 8.51 -2.07
CA TRP A 69 -6.49 7.37 -2.68
C TRP A 69 -5.00 7.69 -2.91
#